data_AF-A0A061QWV4-F1
#
_entry.id   AF-A0A061QWV4-F1
#
_cell.length_a   1.000
_cell.length_b   1.000
_cell.length_c   1.000
_cell.angle_alpha   90.00
_cell.angle_beta   90.00
_cell.angle_gamma   90.00
#
_symmetry.space_group_name_H-M   'P 1'
#
loop_
_entity.id
_entity.type
_entity.pdbx_description
1 polymer ?
#
loop_
_entity_poly.entity_id
_entity_poly.type
_entity_poly.pdbx_seq_one_letter_code
_entity_poly.pdbx_strand_id
1 'polypeptide(L)' 'MRRNTEEELEQAWSVVGQAMENESAQALFNEPVNPKALGISDYLAVVKDPIDLGTI' A
#
# COMPACT_ATOMS: atom_id res chain seq x y z
N MET A 1 -3.19 -23.98 6.24
CA MET A 1 -2.68 -22.80 5.51
C MET A 1 -3.06 -22.99 4.05
N ARG A 2 -3.95 -22.16 3.49
CA ARG A 2 -4.23 -22.22 2.04
C ARG A 2 -3.04 -21.58 1.32
N ARG A 3 -2.49 -22.27 0.33
CA ARG A 3 -1.56 -21.66 -0.63
C ARG A 3 -2.42 -21.09 -1.74
N ASN A 4 -2.21 -19.83 -2.08
CA ASN A 4 -2.84 -19.24 -3.25
C ASN A 4 -2.24 -19.90 -4.50
N THR A 5 -3.04 -20.05 -5.55
CA THR A 5 -2.54 -20.50 -6.85
C THR A 5 -1.74 -19.38 -7.52
N GLU A 6 -0.90 -19.72 -8.50
CA GLU A 6 -0.18 -18.71 -9.31
C GLU A 6 -1.17 -17.77 -10.01
N GLU A 7 -2.30 -18.29 -10.49
CA GLU A 7 -3.37 -17.53 -11.12
C GLU A 7 -4.02 -16.53 -10.15
N GLU A 8 -4.29 -16.93 -8.91
CA GLU A 8 -4.82 -16.02 -7.88
C GLU A 8 -3.84 -14.89 -7.55
N LEU A 9 -2.53 -15.19 -7.53
CA LEU A 9 -1.50 -14.18 -7.30
C LEU A 9 -1.38 -13.22 -8.47
N GLU A 10 -1.43 -13.71 -9.72
CA GLU A 10 -1.40 -12.88 -10.92
C GLU A 10 -2.61 -11.95 -10.98
N GLN A 11 -3.80 -12.46 -10.66
CA GLN A 11 -5.02 -11.64 -10.59
C GLN A 11 -4.93 -10.57 -9.50
N ALA A 12 -4.45 -10.92 -8.31
CA ALA A 12 -4.24 -9.96 -7.24
C ALA A 12 -3.24 -8.87 -7.66
N TRP A 13 -2.14 -9.25 -8.32
CA TRP A 13 -1.15 -8.29 -8.80
C TRP A 13 -1.74 -7.35 -9.85
N SER A 14 -2.54 -7.88 -10.78
CA SER A 14 -3.21 -7.05 -11.78
C SER A 14 -4.10 -5.96 -11.14
N VAL A 15 -4.80 -6.30 -10.06
CA VAL A 15 -5.66 -5.36 -9.33
C VAL A 15 -4.85 -4.30 -8.60
N VAL A 16 -3.76 -4.68 -7.92
CA VAL A 16 -2.91 -3.71 -7.22
C VAL A 16 -2.26 -2.74 -8.21
N GLY A 17 -1.76 -3.24 -9.36
CA GLY A 17 -1.21 -2.40 -10.41
C GLY A 17 -2.23 -1.38 -10.94
N GLN A 18 -3.48 -1.80 -11.18
CA GLN A 18 -4.55 -0.88 -11.58
C GLN A 18 -4.88 0.15 -10.49
N ALA A 19 -4.85 -0.23 -9.22
CA ALA A 19 -5.07 0.70 -8.11
C ALA A 19 -3.97 1.77 -8.03
N MET A 20 -2.71 1.39 -8.27
CA MET A 20 -1.57 2.31 -8.26
C MET A 20 -1.64 3.40 -9.33
N GLU A 21 -2.37 3.17 -10.42
CA GLU A 21 -2.59 4.17 -11.49
C GLU A 21 -3.65 5.21 -11.14
N ASN A 22 -4.41 5.02 -10.06
CA ASN A 22 -5.37 6.02 -9.61
C ASN A 22 -4.64 7.26 -9.05
N GLU A 23 -5.10 8.46 -9.40
CA GLU A 23 -4.50 9.74 -8.95
C GLU A 23 -4.37 9.81 -7.42
N SER A 24 -5.37 9.33 -6.67
CA SER A 24 -5.31 9.32 -5.21
C SER A 24 -4.29 8.32 -4.68
N ALA A 25 -4.11 7.18 -5.36
CA ALA A 25 -3.07 6.21 -5.02
C ALA A 25 -1.67 6.78 -5.25
N GLN A 26 -1.45 7.40 -6.41
CA GLN A 26 -0.19 8.09 -6.70
C GLN A 26 0.13 9.18 -5.66
N ALA A 27 -0.87 9.93 -5.21
CA ALA A 27 -0.68 11.00 -4.25
C ALA A 27 -0.45 10.51 -2.81
N LEU A 28 -1.04 9.39 -2.39
CA LEU A 28 -1.17 9.05 -0.96
C LEU A 28 -0.72 7.63 -0.58
N PHE A 29 -0.72 6.68 -1.53
CA PHE A 29 -0.62 5.25 -1.22
C PHE A 29 0.48 4.52 -1.97
N ASN A 30 1.16 5.12 -2.96
CA ASN A 30 2.23 4.45 -3.72
C ASN A 30 3.61 4.52 -3.04
N GLU A 31 3.75 5.30 -1.97
CA GLU A 31 5.00 5.50 -1.23
C GLU A 31 4.74 5.38 0.27
N PRO A 32 5.74 4.95 1.08
CA PRO A 32 5.61 4.94 2.52
C PRO A 32 5.24 6.32 3.07
N VAL A 33 4.25 6.36 3.97
CA VAL A 33 3.90 7.62 4.67
C VAL A 33 5.12 8.17 5.39
N ASN A 34 5.42 9.46 5.20
CA ASN A 34 6.46 10.18 5.91
C ASN A 34 5.84 11.11 6.97
N PRO A 35 5.67 10.65 8.22
CA PRO A 35 4.92 11.42 9.22
C PRO A 35 5.64 12.70 9.64
N LYS A 36 6.97 12.70 9.56
CA LYS A 36 7.79 13.88 9.87
C LYS A 36 7.60 14.98 8.83
N ALA A 37 7.61 14.63 7.54
CA ALA A 37 7.39 15.60 6.47
C ALA A 37 5.96 16.15 6.48
N LEU A 38 4.99 15.32 6.86
CA LEU A 38 3.56 15.68 6.93
C LEU A 38 3.14 16.33 8.26
N GLY A 39 4.01 16.37 9.28
CA GLY A 39 3.69 16.90 10.59
C GLY A 39 2.72 16.05 11.41
N ILE A 40 2.62 14.75 11.14
CA ILE A 40 1.71 13.79 11.79
C ILE A 40 2.48 13.02 12.86
N SER A 41 2.62 13.60 14.05
CA SER A 41 3.51 13.05 15.09
C SER A 41 3.00 11.77 15.75
N ASP A 42 1.69 11.50 15.70
CA ASP A 42 1.05 10.33 16.30
C ASP A 42 0.86 9.15 15.33
N TYR A 43 1.36 9.26 14.09
CA TYR A 43 1.13 8.26 13.05
C TYR A 43 1.46 6.83 13.48
N LEU A 44 2.65 6.60 14.05
CA LEU A 44 3.07 5.27 14.53
C LEU A 44 2.40 4.87 15.86
N ALA A 45 1.79 5.82 16.55
CA ALA A 45 0.95 5.54 17.72
C ALA A 45 -0.43 5.01 17.30
N VAL A 46 -0.91 5.34 16.11
CA VAL A 46 -2.21 4.89 15.57
C VAL A 46 -2.04 3.72 14.59
N VAL A 47 -1.20 3.88 13.58
CA VAL A 47 -0.92 2.88 12.53
C VAL A 47 0.22 1.98 12.98
N LYS A 48 -0.11 0.71 13.30
CA LYS A 48 0.83 -0.25 13.90
C LYS A 48 1.69 -0.99 12.90
N ASP A 49 1.14 -1.23 11.71
CA ASP A 49 1.81 -1.94 10.62
C ASP A 49 1.69 -1.08 9.35
N PRO A 50 2.52 -0.03 9.21
CA PRO A 50 2.48 0.84 8.03
C PRO A 50 2.76 0.05 6.75
N ILE A 51 2.03 0.36 5.69
CA ILE A 51 2.25 -0.18 4.35
C ILE A 51 1.79 0.81 3.29
N ASP A 52 2.32 0.65 2.09
CA ASP A 52 1.98 1.36 0.87
C ASP A 52 1.93 0.34 -0.30
N LEU A 53 1.30 0.70 -1.41
CA LEU A 53 1.13 -0.15 -2.58
C LEU A 53 2.44 -0.39 -3.33
N GLY A 54 3.45 0.48 -3.19
CA GLY A 54 4.78 0.28 -3.77
C GLY A 54 5.61 -0.78 -3.02
N THR A 55 5.27 -1.06 -1.76
CA THR A 55 5.87 -2.12 -0.94
C THR A 55 5.26 -3.51 -1.17
N ILE A 56 3.96 -3.57 -1.53
CA ILE A 56 3.23 -4.83 -1.83
C ILE A 56 3.84 -5.54 -3.03
#